data_AF-A0A955QIE8-F1
#
_entry.id   AF-A0A955QIE8-F1
#
_cell.length_a   1.000
_cell.length_b   1.000
_cell.length_c   1.000
_cell.angle_alpha   90.00
_cell.angle_beta   90.00
_cell.angle_gamma   90.00
#
_symmetry.space_group_name_H-M   'P 1'
#
loop_
_entity.id
_entity.type
_entity.pdbx_description
1 polymer ?
#
loop_
_entity_poly.entity_id
_entity_poly.type
_entity_poly.pdbx_seq_one_letter_code
_entity_poly.pdbx_strand_id
1 'polypeptide(L)'
;VFLFKDKGFSGNQEQYYDPDNSFMHLVIDRRLGIPITLAALYVFVAARVGIPAVGIGMPGHFLVRIEGVSPSLYLDAFNKGSWLKEQDCRQFIAATGLEFQPHYVEPSSTPAILSRMLRNLLSIYEDTNQETMRRRVEALLDCFDS
;
A
#
# COMPACT_ATOMS: atom_id res chain seq x y z
N VAL A 1 7.62 -13.41 7.69
CA VAL A 1 8.25 -12.53 6.68
C VAL A 1 9.13 -11.55 7.44
N PHE A 2 10.43 -11.53 7.15
CA PHE A 2 11.47 -10.84 7.93
C PHE A 2 11.13 -9.39 8.30
N LEU A 3 10.68 -8.58 7.33
CA LEU A 3 10.37 -7.17 7.56
C LEU A 3 9.31 -6.98 8.66
N PHE A 4 8.26 -7.81 8.67
CA PHE A 4 7.14 -7.62 9.59
C PHE A 4 7.35 -8.37 10.92
N LYS A 5 7.84 -9.61 10.87
CA LYS A 5 8.02 -10.44 12.07
C LYS A 5 9.29 -10.09 12.85
N ASP A 6 10.40 -9.87 12.14
CA ASP A 6 11.71 -9.74 12.78
C ASP A 6 12.13 -8.28 12.92
N LYS A 7 11.71 -7.42 11.97
CA LYS A 7 11.95 -5.97 12.02
C LYS A 7 10.78 -5.17 12.58
N GLY A 8 9.65 -5.82 12.89
CA GLY A 8 8.55 -5.22 13.65
C GLY A 8 7.74 -4.18 12.89
N PHE A 9 7.80 -4.17 11.55
CA PHE A 9 6.91 -3.31 10.76
C PHE A 9 5.46 -3.79 10.85
N SER A 10 4.53 -2.88 11.05
CA SER A 10 3.09 -3.20 11.12
C SER A 10 2.20 -2.04 10.71
N GLY A 11 0.96 -2.36 10.34
CA GLY A 11 -0.10 -1.38 10.16
C GLY A 11 -0.40 -0.59 11.42
N ASN A 12 -0.56 0.73 11.30
CA ASN A 12 -1.04 1.57 12.39
C ASN A 12 -2.57 1.46 12.49
N GLN A 13 -3.07 0.50 13.27
CA GLN A 13 -4.50 0.28 13.43
C GLN A 13 -5.17 1.28 14.36
N GLU A 14 -4.42 1.81 15.33
CA GLU A 14 -4.93 2.76 16.33
C GLU A 14 -5.10 4.17 15.74
N GLN A 15 -4.16 4.59 14.90
CA GLN A 15 -4.15 5.92 14.28
C GLN A 15 -3.95 5.78 12.77
N TYR A 16 -4.87 5.11 12.10
CA TYR A 16 -4.78 4.82 10.67
C TYR A 16 -4.59 6.09 9.81
N TYR A 17 -5.33 7.15 10.15
CA TYR A 17 -5.31 8.43 9.43
C TYR A 17 -4.23 9.41 9.94
N ASP A 18 -3.27 8.96 10.75
CA ASP A 18 -2.08 9.75 11.07
C ASP A 18 -1.27 9.98 9.78
N PRO A 19 -1.07 11.24 9.32
CA PRO A 19 -0.36 11.54 8.07
C PRO A 19 1.07 10.99 8.07
N ASP A 20 1.69 10.84 9.24
CA ASP A 20 3.04 10.31 9.38
C ASP A 20 3.16 8.85 8.90
N ASN A 21 2.06 8.10 8.85
CA ASN A 21 2.01 6.76 8.27
C ASN A 21 2.29 6.75 6.75
N SER A 22 2.25 7.93 6.10
CA SER A 22 2.45 8.10 4.67
C SER A 22 3.86 8.61 4.30
N PHE A 23 4.61 9.14 5.27
CA PHE A 23 5.95 9.65 5.05
C PHE A 23 7.00 8.56 5.26
N MET A 24 7.68 8.13 4.19
CA MET A 24 8.55 6.95 4.25
C MET A 24 9.66 7.02 5.30
N HIS A 25 10.23 8.20 5.58
CA HIS A 25 11.22 8.36 6.63
C HIS A 25 10.63 8.04 8.02
N LEU A 26 9.43 8.52 8.32
CA LEU A 26 8.73 8.22 9.58
C LEU A 26 8.23 6.78 9.62
N VAL A 27 7.79 6.21 8.50
CA VAL A 27 7.42 4.79 8.42
C VAL A 27 8.61 3.90 8.78
N ILE A 28 9.81 4.23 8.32
CA ILE A 28 11.05 3.50 8.64
C ILE A 28 11.41 3.67 10.12
N ASP A 29 11.37 4.89 10.63
CA ASP A 29 11.77 5.19 12.01
C ASP A 29 10.79 4.60 13.04
N ARG A 30 9.49 4.78 12.81
CA ARG A 30 8.41 4.32 13.69
C ARG A 30 8.06 2.85 13.48
N ARG A 31 8.40 2.29 12.32
CA ARG A 31 7.98 0.95 11.85
C ARG A 31 6.45 0.79 11.76
N LEU A 32 5.76 1.91 11.57
CA LEU A 32 4.30 2.00 11.47
C LEU A 32 3.92 2.69 10.16
N GLY A 33 2.90 2.16 9.48
CA GLY A 33 2.44 2.72 8.21
C GLY A 33 1.04 2.29 7.82
N ILE A 34 0.62 2.74 6.64
CA ILE A 34 -0.60 2.31 5.96
C ILE A 34 -0.29 1.18 4.95
N PRO A 35 -1.29 0.48 4.38
CA PRO A 35 -1.03 -0.66 3.50
C PRO A 35 -0.05 -0.36 2.35
N ILE A 36 -0.23 0.79 1.68
CA ILE A 36 0.57 1.15 0.51
C ILE A 36 2.02 1.51 0.86
N THR A 37 2.30 2.16 1.99
CA THR A 37 3.67 2.51 2.38
C THR A 37 4.46 1.29 2.85
N LEU A 38 3.81 0.40 3.61
CA LEU A 38 4.42 -0.86 4.04
C LEU A 38 4.67 -1.81 2.85
N ALA A 39 3.74 -1.88 1.90
CA ALA A 39 3.92 -2.64 0.68
C ALA A 39 5.04 -2.07 -0.20
N ALA A 40 5.10 -0.75 -0.39
CA ALA A 40 6.17 -0.11 -1.14
C ALA A 40 7.55 -0.34 -0.51
N LEU A 41 7.65 -0.27 0.83
CA LEU A 41 8.87 -0.60 1.55
C LEU A 41 9.27 -2.06 1.31
N TYR A 42 8.32 -2.99 1.37
CA TYR A 42 8.59 -4.40 1.09
C TYR A 42 9.09 -4.60 -0.34
N VAL A 43 8.41 -4.04 -1.35
CA VAL A 43 8.83 -4.12 -2.76
C VAL A 43 10.25 -3.58 -2.96
N PHE A 44 10.56 -2.42 -2.35
CA PHE A 44 11.87 -1.79 -2.44
C PHE A 44 13.00 -2.63 -1.81
N VAL A 45 12.73 -3.28 -0.68
CA VAL A 45 13.67 -4.20 -0.03
C VAL A 45 13.79 -5.51 -0.80
N ALA A 46 12.68 -6.09 -1.24
CA ALA A 46 12.61 -7.32 -2.02
C ALA A 46 13.46 -7.22 -3.30
N ALA A 47 13.33 -6.11 -4.03
CA ALA A 47 14.13 -5.84 -5.23
C ALA A 47 15.65 -5.88 -4.95
N ARG A 48 16.10 -5.36 -3.80
CA ARG A 48 17.53 -5.36 -3.41
C ARG A 48 18.08 -6.74 -3.08
N VAL A 49 17.21 -7.66 -2.68
CA VAL A 49 17.60 -9.04 -2.34
C VAL A 49 17.21 -10.05 -3.42
N GLY A 50 16.80 -9.58 -4.61
CA GLY A 50 16.50 -10.42 -5.76
C GLY A 50 15.16 -11.15 -5.68
N ILE A 51 14.22 -10.70 -4.85
CA ILE A 51 12.85 -11.25 -4.79
C ILE A 51 11.97 -10.45 -5.76
N PRO A 52 11.35 -11.09 -6.78
CA PRO A 52 10.51 -10.40 -7.75
C PRO A 52 9.13 -10.12 -7.13
N ALA A 53 9.00 -8.97 -6.47
CA ALA A 53 7.79 -8.54 -5.78
C ALA A 53 7.21 -7.28 -6.43
N VAL A 54 5.90 -7.25 -6.63
CA VAL A 54 5.18 -6.11 -7.24
C VAL A 54 4.00 -5.66 -6.36
N GLY A 55 3.71 -4.36 -6.35
CA GLY A 55 2.57 -3.80 -5.64
C GLY A 55 1.26 -4.01 -6.40
N ILE A 56 0.19 -4.37 -5.69
CA ILE A 56 -1.14 -4.62 -6.23
C ILE A 56 -2.14 -3.64 -5.61
N GLY A 57 -2.64 -2.71 -6.43
CA GLY A 57 -3.60 -1.68 -6.04
C GLY A 57 -5.04 -2.15 -6.15
N MET A 58 -5.50 -2.98 -5.22
CA MET A 58 -6.88 -3.47 -5.19
C MET A 58 -7.85 -2.41 -4.60
N PRO A 59 -9.16 -2.43 -4.95
CA PRO A 59 -10.17 -1.70 -4.18
C PRO A 59 -10.12 -2.02 -2.69
N GLY A 60 -10.04 -0.99 -1.85
CA GLY A 60 -9.98 -1.10 -0.38
C GLY A 60 -8.67 -1.65 0.20
N HIS A 61 -7.77 -2.21 -0.61
CA HIS A 61 -6.55 -2.87 -0.13
C HIS A 61 -5.32 -2.50 -0.98
N PHE A 62 -4.14 -2.67 -0.41
CA PHE A 62 -2.90 -2.61 -1.18
C PHE A 62 -2.00 -3.76 -0.75
N LEU A 63 -1.74 -4.68 -1.67
CA LEU A 63 -1.04 -5.93 -1.41
C LEU A 63 0.29 -5.98 -2.18
N VAL A 64 1.10 -6.98 -1.89
CA VAL A 64 2.28 -7.34 -2.68
C VAL A 64 2.06 -8.71 -3.31
N ARG A 65 2.38 -8.90 -4.59
CA ARG A 65 2.40 -10.21 -5.24
C ARG A 65 3.84 -10.64 -5.50
N ILE A 66 4.15 -11.91 -5.27
CA ILE A 66 5.43 -12.51 -5.68
C ILE A 66 5.27 -13.06 -7.10
N GLU A 67 6.10 -12.62 -8.03
CA GLU A 67 6.06 -13.05 -9.42
C GLU A 67 6.78 -14.39 -9.61
N GLY A 68 6.40 -15.12 -10.67
CA GLY A 68 6.98 -16.43 -10.99
C GLY A 68 6.50 -17.58 -10.09
N VAL A 69 5.51 -17.35 -9.23
CA VAL A 69 4.93 -18.37 -8.34
C VAL A 69 3.52 -18.74 -8.83
N SER A 70 3.24 -20.05 -8.91
CA SER A 70 1.91 -20.60 -9.23
C SER A 70 1.51 -21.65 -8.19
N PRO A 71 0.34 -21.56 -7.55
CA PRO A 71 -0.66 -20.49 -7.70
C PRO A 71 -0.16 -19.12 -7.18
N SER A 72 -0.78 -18.04 -7.64
CA SER A 72 -0.44 -16.67 -7.23
C SER A 72 -0.45 -16.50 -5.71
N LEU A 73 0.61 -15.90 -5.18
CA LEU A 73 0.80 -15.66 -3.75
C LEU A 73 0.88 -14.16 -3.49
N TYR A 74 0.07 -13.70 -2.54
CA TYR A 74 -0.03 -12.31 -2.15
C TYR A 74 0.39 -12.13 -0.69
N LEU A 75 0.93 -10.97 -0.36
CA LEU A 75 1.35 -10.58 0.96
C LEU A 75 0.61 -9.33 1.38
N ASP A 76 -0.02 -9.40 2.54
CA ASP A 76 -0.63 -8.26 3.21
C ASP A 76 0.38 -7.63 4.17
N ALA A 77 0.97 -6.52 3.73
CA ALA A 77 1.98 -5.79 4.48
C ALA A 77 1.40 -5.09 5.72
N PHE A 78 0.14 -4.68 5.68
CA PHE A 78 -0.53 -4.02 6.80
C PHE A 78 -0.80 -5.02 7.93
N ASN A 79 -1.27 -6.21 7.57
CA ASN A 79 -1.56 -7.30 8.50
C ASN A 79 -0.33 -8.18 8.78
N LYS A 80 0.79 -7.53 9.15
CA LYS A 80 2.05 -8.17 9.61
C LYS A 80 2.67 -9.16 8.61
N GLY A 81 2.50 -8.92 7.32
CA GLY A 81 3.06 -9.78 6.26
C GLY A 81 2.35 -11.13 6.15
N SER A 82 1.05 -11.16 6.37
CA SER A 82 0.22 -12.36 6.22
C SER A 82 0.18 -12.79 4.76
N TRP A 83 0.27 -14.10 4.51
CA TRP A 83 0.20 -14.67 3.17
C TRP A 83 -1.26 -14.93 2.79
N LEU A 84 -1.61 -14.55 1.57
CA LEU A 84 -2.94 -14.62 0.99
C LEU A 84 -2.87 -15.33 -0.36
N LYS A 85 -3.94 -16.04 -0.68
CA LYS A 85 -4.19 -16.65 -1.99
C LYS A 85 -5.16 -15.77 -2.78
N GLU A 86 -5.29 -16.06 -4.07
CA GLU A 86 -6.25 -15.35 -4.93
C GLU A 86 -7.71 -15.42 -4.42
N GLN A 87 -8.08 -16.53 -3.78
CA GLN A 87 -9.41 -16.67 -3.17
C GLN A 87 -9.66 -15.62 -2.07
N ASP A 88 -8.64 -15.27 -1.29
CA ASP A 88 -8.76 -14.23 -0.26
C ASP A 88 -8.96 -12.85 -0.92
N CYS A 89 -8.24 -12.55 -2.01
CA CYS A 89 -8.45 -11.34 -2.79
C CYS A 89 -9.88 -11.25 -3.34
N ARG A 90 -10.44 -12.36 -3.83
CA ARG A 90 -11.83 -12.43 -4.29
C ARG A 90 -12.82 -12.17 -3.16
N GLN A 91 -12.56 -12.70 -1.96
CA GLN A 91 -13.38 -12.45 -0.78
C GLN A 91 -13.33 -10.98 -0.35
N PHE A 92 -12.16 -10.35 -0.39
CA PHE A 92 -12.03 -8.92 -0.09
C PHE A 92 -12.83 -8.04 -1.04
N ILE A 93 -12.83 -8.34 -2.34
CA ILE A 93 -13.67 -7.62 -3.33
C ILE A 93 -15.16 -7.88 -3.10
N ALA A 94 -15.55 -9.14 -2.87
CA ALA A 94 -16.94 -9.47 -2.60
C ALA A 94 -17.47 -8.74 -1.34
N ALA A 95 -16.62 -8.55 -0.32
CA ALA A 95 -16.95 -7.81 0.89
C ALA A 95 -17.23 -6.31 0.65
N THR A 96 -16.75 -5.73 -0.46
CA THR A 96 -17.10 -4.35 -0.85
C THR A 96 -18.37 -4.27 -1.70
N GLY A 97 -19.06 -5.39 -1.93
CA GLY A 97 -20.24 -5.47 -2.80
C GLY A 97 -19.92 -5.42 -4.30
N LEU A 98 -18.64 -5.58 -4.68
CA LEU A 98 -18.20 -5.60 -6.07
C LEU A 98 -17.97 -7.03 -6.56
N GLU A 99 -18.05 -7.25 -7.87
CA GLU A 99 -17.60 -8.48 -8.50
C GLU A 99 -16.09 -8.43 -8.75
N PHE A 100 -15.40 -9.54 -8.53
CA PHE A 100 -13.96 -9.62 -8.79
C PHE A 100 -13.65 -9.49 -10.28
N GLN A 101 -12.80 -8.53 -10.62
CA GLN A 101 -12.27 -8.35 -11.97
C GLN A 101 -10.77 -8.66 -12.00
N PRO A 102 -10.25 -9.36 -13.03
CA PRO A 102 -8.83 -9.71 -13.13
C PRO A 102 -7.88 -8.50 -13.00
N HIS A 103 -8.29 -7.33 -13.49
CA HIS A 103 -7.48 -6.11 -13.41
C HIS A 103 -7.24 -5.63 -11.98
N TYR A 104 -8.04 -6.05 -10.99
CA TYR A 104 -7.83 -5.71 -9.58
C TYR A 104 -6.57 -6.33 -8.98
N VAL A 105 -6.01 -7.36 -9.63
CA VAL A 105 -4.77 -8.03 -9.21
C VAL A 105 -3.61 -7.82 -10.18
N GLU A 106 -3.71 -6.81 -11.05
CA GLU A 106 -2.63 -6.38 -11.92
C GLU A 106 -1.59 -5.54 -11.16
N PRO A 107 -0.30 -5.61 -11.55
CA PRO A 107 0.75 -4.76 -10.98
C PRO A 107 0.46 -3.28 -11.14
N SER A 108 0.59 -2.53 -10.05
CA SER A 108 0.56 -1.07 -10.08
C SER A 108 1.93 -0.51 -10.48
N SER A 109 1.94 0.43 -11.43
CA SER A 109 3.15 1.16 -11.81
C SER A 109 3.62 2.09 -10.68
N THR A 110 4.90 2.44 -10.65
CA THR A 110 5.44 3.37 -9.64
C THR A 110 4.68 4.71 -9.60
N PRO A 111 4.37 5.37 -10.75
CA PRO A 111 3.54 6.57 -10.73
C PRO A 111 2.16 6.33 -10.10
N ALA A 112 1.49 5.23 -10.45
CA ALA A 112 0.17 4.90 -9.86
C ALA A 112 0.23 4.68 -8.34
N ILE A 113 1.31 4.06 -7.85
CA ILE A 113 1.56 3.88 -6.41
C ILE A 113 1.75 5.24 -5.73
N LEU A 114 2.59 6.12 -6.30
CA LEU A 114 2.84 7.46 -5.76
C LEU A 114 1.57 8.31 -5.77
N SER A 115 0.81 8.34 -6.87
CA SER A 115 -0.46 9.05 -6.94
C SER A 115 -1.45 8.54 -5.89
N ARG A 116 -1.52 7.22 -5.65
CA ARG A 116 -2.38 6.66 -4.59
C ARG A 116 -1.89 7.04 -3.18
N MET A 117 -0.59 7.08 -2.93
CA MET A 117 -0.04 7.57 -1.66
C MET A 117 -0.41 9.04 -1.43
N LEU A 118 -0.27 9.89 -2.45
CA LEU A 118 -0.64 11.30 -2.37
C LEU A 118 -2.14 11.48 -2.18
N ARG A 119 -2.99 10.69 -2.86
CA ARG A 119 -4.45 10.71 -2.65
C ARG A 119 -4.85 10.29 -1.22
N ASN A 120 -4.14 9.34 -0.61
CA ASN A 120 -4.38 9.02 0.80
C ASN A 120 -4.06 10.20 1.73
N LEU A 121 -2.93 10.88 1.49
CA LEU A 121 -2.57 12.11 2.24
C LEU A 121 -3.57 13.24 2.01
N LEU A 122 -4.04 13.40 0.77
CA LEU A 122 -5.03 14.41 0.42
C LEU A 122 -6.31 14.22 1.22
N SER A 123 -6.84 12.99 1.26
CA SER A 123 -8.01 12.62 2.06
C SER A 123 -7.81 12.93 3.55
N ILE A 124 -6.64 12.64 4.12
CA ILE A 124 -6.33 12.98 5.52
C ILE A 124 -6.37 14.49 5.75
N TYR A 125 -5.80 15.29 4.84
CA TYR A 125 -5.78 16.75 4.98
C TYR A 125 -7.14 17.40 4.72
N GLU A 126 -7.99 16.80 3.90
CA GLU A 126 -9.39 17.19 3.74
C GLU A 126 -10.16 16.95 5.04
N ASP A 127 -10.09 15.73 5.60
CA ASP A 127 -10.81 15.36 6.82
C ASP A 127 -10.35 16.16 8.06
N THR A 128 -9.07 16.57 8.08
CA THR A 128 -8.49 17.36 9.18
C THR A 128 -8.51 18.88 8.93
N ASN A 129 -9.13 19.34 7.83
CA ASN A 129 -9.22 20.75 7.44
C ASN A 129 -7.86 21.48 7.33
N GLN A 130 -6.82 20.77 6.88
CA GLN A 130 -5.44 21.29 6.72
C GLN A 130 -5.23 21.90 5.33
N GLU A 131 -5.90 23.01 5.05
CA GLU A 131 -6.01 23.62 3.70
C GLU A 131 -4.66 23.93 3.03
N THR A 132 -3.64 24.36 3.79
CA THR A 132 -2.31 24.62 3.22
C THR A 132 -1.62 23.35 2.76
N MET A 133 -1.77 22.24 3.49
CA MET A 133 -1.17 20.96 3.13
C MET A 133 -1.94 20.29 2.00
N ARG A 134 -3.27 20.37 2.02
CA ARG A 134 -4.17 19.95 0.92
C ARG A 134 -3.69 20.52 -0.42
N ARG A 135 -3.57 21.85 -0.52
CA ARG A 135 -3.11 22.53 -1.74
C ARG A 135 -1.71 22.14 -2.19
N ARG A 136 -0.80 21.83 -1.26
CA ARG A 136 0.56 21.36 -1.60
C ARG A 136 0.53 19.96 -2.18
N VAL A 137 -0.28 19.06 -1.63
CA VAL A 137 -0.43 17.69 -2.13
C VAL A 137 -1.15 17.69 -3.49
N GLU A 138 -2.17 18.53 -3.69
CA GLU A 138 -2.83 18.73 -4.98
C GLU A 138 -1.82 19.15 -6.06
N ALA A 139 -1.02 20.19 -5.79
CA ALA A 139 -0.01 20.66 -6.75
C ALA A 139 1.05 19.59 -7.10
N LEU A 140 1.39 18.72 -6.15
CA LEU A 140 2.28 17.58 -6.40
C LEU A 140 1.59 16.51 -7.26
N LEU A 141 0.32 16.20 -6.99
CA LEU A 141 -0.48 15.25 -7.78
C LEU A 141 -0.59 15.68 -9.24
N ASP A 142 -0.82 16.96 -9.49
CA ASP A 142 -0.94 17.51 -10.85
C ASP A 142 0.34 17.26 -11.68
N CYS A 143 1.50 17.16 -11.03
CA CYS A 143 2.78 16.86 -11.69
C CYS A 143 2.92 15.38 -12.09
N PHE A 144 2.11 14.47 -11.56
CA PHE A 144 2.10 13.04 -11.92
C PHE A 144 1.00 12.70 -12.94
N ASP A 145 -0.04 13.52 -13.00
CA ASP A 145 -1.16 13.37 -13.95
C ASP A 145 -0.92 14.16 -15.26
N SER A 146 0.22 14.86 -15.39
CA SER A 146 0.71 15.60 -16.59
C SER A 146 1.67 14.77 -17.45
#